data_AF-A0AAU4UIY1-F1
#
_entry.id   AF-A0AAU4UIY1-F1
#
_cell.length_a   1.000
_cell.length_b   1.000
_cell.length_c   1.000
_cell.angle_alpha   90.00
_cell.angle_beta   90.00
_cell.angle_gamma   90.00
#
_symmetry.space_group_name_H-M   'P 1'
#
loop_
_entity.id
_entity.type
_entity.pdbx_description
1 polymer ?
#
loop_
_entity_poly.entity_id
_entity_poly.type
_entity_poly.pdbx_seq_one_letter_code
_entity_poly.pdbx_strand_id
1 'polypeptide(L)' 'MAEHLNPPPRQHLNAWLRRITTVGSQAFLQHTLTAALHSGGRFRMPAMMRLEIDSEGLVARIEEYFDSRVLDSLAEAS' A
#
# COMPACT_ATOMS: atom_id res chain seq x y z
N MET A 1 -43.58 -13.43 -11.13
CA MET A 1 -42.39 -14.29 -10.98
C MET A 1 -41.17 -13.40 -11.06
N ALA A 2 -40.45 -13.21 -9.95
CA ALA A 2 -39.24 -12.40 -9.91
C ALA A 2 -38.05 -13.25 -10.38
N GLU A 3 -37.33 -12.76 -11.39
CA GLU A 3 -36.09 -13.37 -11.86
C GLU A 3 -35.04 -13.29 -10.74
N HIS A 4 -34.61 -14.46 -10.27
CA HIS A 4 -33.51 -14.61 -9.34
C HIS A 4 -32.21 -14.32 -10.09
N LEU A 5 -31.84 -13.04 -10.17
CA LEU A 5 -30.55 -12.60 -10.70
C LEU A 5 -29.45 -13.17 -9.81
N ASN A 6 -28.76 -14.18 -10.36
CA ASN A 6 -27.59 -14.79 -9.76
C ASN A 6 -26.54 -13.69 -9.50
N PRO A 7 -26.07 -13.46 -8.27
CA PRO A 7 -25.06 -12.43 -8.03
C PRO A 7 -23.80 -12.78 -8.82
N PRO A 8 -23.09 -11.78 -9.39
CA PRO A 8 -21.89 -12.04 -10.18
C PRO A 8 -20.86 -12.81 -9.34
N PRO A 9 -20.05 -13.68 -9.97
CA PRO A 9 -19.07 -14.49 -9.28
C PRO A 9 -18.15 -13.59 -8.49
N ARG A 10 -18.00 -13.89 -7.18
CA ARG A 10 -17.09 -13.21 -6.27
C ARG A 10 -15.75 -13.09 -6.96
N GLN A 11 -15.41 -11.87 -7.39
CA GLN A 11 -14.07 -11.56 -7.81
C GLN A 11 -13.18 -12.02 -6.65
N HIS A 12 -12.29 -12.96 -6.93
CA HIS A 12 -11.19 -13.28 -6.04
C HIS A 12 -10.44 -11.97 -5.85
N LEU A 13 -10.83 -11.22 -4.82
CA LEU A 13 -10.14 -10.02 -4.40
C LEU A 13 -8.78 -10.54 -3.96
N ASN A 14 -7.78 -10.28 -4.79
CA ASN A 14 -6.38 -10.43 -4.47
C ASN A 14 -6.15 -9.56 -3.23
N ALA A 15 -6.39 -10.12 -2.05
CA ALA A 15 -6.31 -9.47 -0.78
C ALA A 15 -4.84 -9.26 -0.44
N TRP A 16 -4.19 -8.35 -1.17
CA TRP A 16 -3.05 -7.61 -0.68
C TRP A 16 -3.59 -6.81 0.51
N LEU A 17 -3.39 -7.35 1.71
CA LEU A 17 -3.95 -6.90 2.98
C LEU A 17 -3.55 -5.43 3.24
N ARG A 18 -4.26 -4.48 2.62
CA ARG A 18 -4.18 -3.07 2.96
C ARG A 18 -4.99 -2.88 4.23
N ARG A 19 -4.29 -2.69 5.33
CA ARG A 19 -4.90 -2.29 6.60
C ARG A 19 -4.67 -0.79 6.77
N ILE A 20 -5.77 -0.05 6.84
CA ILE A 20 -5.76 1.37 7.15
C ILE A 20 -6.37 1.56 8.53
N THR A 21 -5.76 2.39 9.35
CA THR A 21 -6.28 2.80 10.65
C THR A 21 -6.04 4.28 10.84
N THR A 22 -7.03 5.00 11.35
CA THR A 22 -6.95 6.45 11.59
C THR A 22 -7.06 6.73 13.09
N VAL A 23 -6.23 7.65 13.59
CA VAL A 23 -6.24 8.11 14.99
C VAL A 23 -6.01 9.62 14.98
N GLY A 24 -7.05 10.40 15.30
CA GLY A 24 -7.00 11.86 15.19
C GLY A 24 -6.67 12.31 13.76
N SER A 25 -5.68 13.18 13.62
CA SER A 25 -5.17 13.67 12.33
C SER A 25 -4.19 12.72 11.63
N GLN A 26 -4.01 11.50 12.15
CA GLN A 26 -3.04 10.55 11.60
C GLN A 26 -3.72 9.36 10.93
N ALA A 27 -3.17 8.93 9.79
CA ALA A 27 -3.55 7.70 9.13
C ALA A 27 -2.34 6.76 9.03
N PHE A 28 -2.58 5.49 9.30
CA PHE A 28 -1.60 4.42 9.29
C PHE A 28 -2.01 3.41 8.22
N LEU A 29 -1.14 3.17 7.24
CA LEU A 29 -1.34 2.20 6.16
C LEU A 29 -0.23 1.12 6.14
N GLN A 30 -0.61 -0.15 6.30
CA GLN A 30 0.26 -1.26 5.92
C GLN A 30 0.04 -1.60 4.44
N HIS A 31 1.11 -1.62 3.64
CA HIS A 31 1.02 -1.86 2.20
C HIS A 31 2.28 -2.52 1.62
N THR A 32 2.27 -2.77 0.32
CA THR A 32 3.45 -3.21 -0.44
C THR A 32 3.92 -2.06 -1.33
N LEU A 33 5.11 -1.53 -1.05
CA LEU A 33 5.79 -0.59 -1.92
C LEU A 33 6.25 -1.33 -3.17
N THR A 34 6.01 -0.76 -4.35
CA THR A 34 6.38 -1.37 -5.63
C THR A 34 7.10 -0.34 -6.49
N ALA A 35 8.23 -0.72 -7.09
CA ALA A 35 8.99 0.11 -8.00
C ALA A 35 9.36 -0.66 -9.28
N ALA A 36 9.39 0.03 -10.41
CA ALA A 36 10.01 -0.46 -11.64
C ALA A 36 11.48 -0.04 -11.63
N LEU A 37 12.38 -0.98 -11.93
CA LEU A 37 13.83 -0.74 -11.96
C LEU A 37 14.27 -0.41 -13.39
N HIS A 38 15.34 0.36 -13.52
CA HIS A 38 15.93 0.70 -14.83
C HIS A 38 16.35 -0.54 -15.62
N SER A 39 16.75 -1.61 -14.92
CA SER A 39 17.03 -2.93 -15.50
C SER A 39 15.81 -3.64 -16.11
N GLY A 40 14.61 -3.06 -15.98
CA GLY A 40 13.33 -3.68 -16.39
C GLY A 40 12.74 -4.63 -15.33
N GLY A 41 13.46 -4.84 -14.22
CA GLY A 41 12.97 -5.60 -13.07
C GLY A 41 11.85 -4.88 -12.32
N ARG A 42 11.15 -5.63 -11.46
CA ARG A 42 10.15 -5.06 -10.54
C ARG A 42 10.52 -5.38 -9.11
N PHE A 43 10.67 -4.33 -8.32
CA PHE A 43 10.93 -4.40 -6.89
C PHE A 43 9.63 -4.31 -6.10
N ARG A 44 9.50 -5.12 -5.04
CA ARG A 44 8.35 -5.13 -4.14
C ARG A 44 8.81 -5.36 -2.70
N MET A 45 8.36 -4.54 -1.77
CA MET A 45 8.63 -4.75 -0.34
C MET A 45 7.43 -4.38 0.54
N PRO A 46 7.21 -5.09 1.66
CA PRO A 46 6.28 -4.63 2.69
C PRO A 46 6.75 -3.30 3.29
N ALA A 47 5.81 -2.38 3.49
CA ALA A 47 6.06 -1.09 4.12
C ALA A 47 4.87 -0.67 4.98
N MET A 48 5.15 0.18 5.96
CA MET A 48 4.18 0.83 6.82
C MET A 48 4.29 2.34 6.62
N MET A 49 3.19 3.02 6.32
CA MET A 49 3.16 4.46 6.06
C MET A 49 2.34 5.17 7.14
N ARG A 50 2.88 6.25 7.70
CA ARG A 50 2.13 7.20 8.53
C ARG A 50 1.93 8.49 7.74
N LEU A 51 0.67 8.91 7.63
CA LEU A 51 0.29 10.21 7.09
C LEU A 51 -0.17 11.09 8.25
N GLU A 52 0.24 12.35 8.25
CA GLU A 52 -0.35 13.41 9.06
C GLU A 52 -1.17 14.31 8.15
N ILE A 53 -2.40 14.60 8.55
CA ILE A 53 -3.34 15.45 7.83
C ILE A 53 -3.49 16.75 8.61
N ASP A 54 -3.33 17.90 7.95
CA ASP A 54 -3.53 19.21 8.59
C ASP A 54 -5.02 19.56 8.77
N SER A 55 -5.29 20.74 9.32
CA SER A 55 -6.64 21.25 9.55
C SER A 55 -7.44 21.50 8.26
N GLU A 56 -6.77 21.66 7.12
CA GLU A 56 -7.39 21.84 5.80
C GLU A 56 -7.69 20.50 5.12
N GLY A 57 -7.36 19.38 5.77
CA GLY A 57 -7.56 18.05 5.22
C GLY A 57 -6.47 17.64 4.22
N LEU A 58 -5.35 18.37 4.15
CA LEU A 58 -4.23 18.07 3.26
C LEU A 58 -3.16 17.24 3.96
N VAL A 59 -2.39 16.47 3.19
CA VAL A 59 -1.26 15.71 3.74
C VAL A 59 -0.16 16.68 4.13
N ALA A 60 0.07 16.82 5.43
CA ALA A 60 1.13 17.64 6.01
C ALA A 60 2.46 16.89 6.12
N ARG A 61 2.40 15.56 6.33
CA ARG A 61 3.59 14.72 6.49
C ARG A 61 3.35 13.31 5.99
N ILE A 62 4.38 12.74 5.37
CA ILE A 62 4.48 11.32 5.02
C ILE A 62 5.72 10.77 5.69
N GLU A 63 5.55 9.67 6.43
CA GLU A 63 6.65 8.84 6.90
C GLU A 63 6.44 7.42 6.41
N GLU A 64 7.52 6.79 5.97
CA GLU A 64 7.50 5.43 5.46
C GLU A 64 8.54 4.59 6.19
N TYR A 65 8.08 3.44 6.69
CA TYR A 65 8.83 2.53 7.52
C TYR A 65 8.91 1.18 6.82
N PHE A 66 10.13 0.73 6.57
CA PHE A 66 10.43 -0.55 5.94
C PHE A 66 11.78 -1.07 6.44
N ASP A 67 12.06 -2.34 6.17
CA ASP A 67 13.34 -2.95 6.52
C ASP A 67 14.45 -2.40 5.60
N SER A 68 15.40 -1.66 6.17
CA SER A 68 16.46 -1.00 5.41
C SER A 68 17.38 -1.98 4.69
N ARG A 69 17.51 -3.23 5.17
CA ARG A 69 18.34 -4.28 4.53
C ARG A 69 17.86 -4.63 3.12
N VAL A 70 16.61 -4.30 2.81
CA VAL A 70 16.05 -4.50 1.47
C VAL A 70 16.72 -3.54 0.46
N LEU A 71 17.21 -2.38 0.90
CA LEU A 71 17.93 -1.44 0.03
C LEU A 71 19.30 -1.96 -0.39
N ASP A 72 19.98 -2.73 0.45
CA ASP A 72 21.26 -3.37 0.09
C ASP A 72 21.07 -4.31 -1.10
N SER A 73 19.99 -5.10 -1.08
CA SER A 73 19.63 -5.99 -2.20
C SER A 73 19.20 -5.22 -3.46
N LEU A 74 18.70 -4.00 -3.31
CA LEU A 74 18.28 -3.16 -4.43
C LEU A 74 19.46 -2.53 -5.15
N ALA A 75 20.49 -2.10 -4.40
CA ALA A 75 21.71 -1.52 -4.97
C ALA A 75 22.48 -2.52 -5.85
N GLU A 76 22.47 -3.80 -5.49
CA GLU A 76 23.09 -4.87 -6.28
C GLU A 76 22.29 -5.22 -7.56
N ALA A 77 21.00 -4.86 -7.62
CA ALA A 77 20.09 -5.23 -8.70
C ALA A 77 19.76 -4.08 -9.68
N SER A 78 20.25 -2.87 -9.40
CA SER A 78 19.96 -1.63 -10.14
C SER A 78 20.90 -1.38 -11.31
#